data_AF-A0A9X2YJD5-F1
#
_entry.id   AF-A0A9X2YJD5-F1
#
_cell.length_a   1.000
_cell.length_b   1.000
_cell.length_c   1.000
_cell.angle_alpha   90.00
_cell.angle_beta   90.00
_cell.angle_gamma   90.00
#
_symmetry.space_group_name_H-M   'P 1'
#
loop_
_entity.id
_entity.type
_entity.pdbx_description
1 polymer ?
#
loop_
_entity_poly.entity_id
_entity_poly.type
_entity_poly.pdbx_seq_one_letter_code
_entity_poly.pdbx_strand_id
1 'polypeptide(L)'
;MFATTPTGPFHDETVRMPTADLPVKPLATHVPSPDVPFKALPKAVSGFDGKTVRLRPVEIIGTVSDTVRQRYINLATKPSPPTKWAIARVFFVLLLASMPILAIPVEVFGLVHQSTTSIVIIALLAVLGAIIAFAPHRIDMVVGRGLIAGMVACIVYDAARLFAVHVLNLMGDFIPVMGSFVTGEPETNGSAAVGYVWRYIGDGGGMGVAFFIAAFALGIDRWKSVYAVLAFVAMSVFPLWSGLIGTVVLAPRGEEMMFDLNPATFTITLVGHLIFGLVLGLAFLKAPRGAVHSEWPWPPILESAKVKRMIPQAWRATHRAPRA
;
A
#
# COMPACT_ATOMS: atom_id res chain seq x y z
N MET A 1 -13.78 -12.55 -57.16
CA MET A 1 -13.30 -11.18 -57.44
C MET A 1 -13.20 -10.47 -56.10
N PHE A 2 -12.00 -10.35 -55.54
CA PHE A 2 -11.73 -9.55 -54.34
C PHE A 2 -10.51 -8.68 -54.62
N ALA A 3 -10.71 -7.37 -54.48
CA ALA A 3 -9.76 -6.33 -54.82
C ALA A 3 -8.76 -6.12 -53.67
N THR A 4 -7.49 -6.10 -54.02
CA THR A 4 -6.36 -5.73 -53.15
C THR A 4 -6.13 -4.21 -53.19
N THR A 5 -6.10 -3.58 -52.02
CA THR A 5 -5.74 -2.16 -51.83
C THR A 5 -4.21 -1.99 -51.77
N PRO A 6 -3.60 -0.96 -52.40
CA PRO A 6 -2.16 -0.75 -52.32
C PRO A 6 -1.77 0.13 -51.11
N THR A 7 -0.72 -0.29 -50.40
CA THR A 7 -0.02 0.46 -49.36
C THR A 7 1.02 1.40 -49.98
N GLY A 8 0.84 2.71 -49.85
CA GLY A 8 1.87 3.72 -50.11
C GLY A 8 2.68 4.06 -48.85
N PRO A 9 3.92 4.57 -48.98
CA PRO A 9 4.79 4.87 -47.85
C PRO A 9 4.42 6.22 -47.20
N PHE A 10 4.37 6.23 -45.87
CA PHE A 10 4.24 7.45 -45.06
C PHE A 10 5.58 8.20 -45.03
N HIS A 11 5.56 9.46 -45.47
CA HIS A 11 6.65 10.42 -45.26
C HIS A 11 6.41 11.15 -43.93
N ASP A 12 7.32 10.99 -42.98
CA ASP A 12 7.37 11.81 -41.76
C ASP A 12 7.93 13.20 -42.10
N GLU A 13 7.06 14.20 -42.16
CA GLU A 13 7.43 15.61 -42.32
C GLU A 13 7.56 16.25 -40.93
N THR A 14 8.78 16.26 -40.37
CA THR A 14 9.07 17.00 -39.15
C THR A 14 9.09 18.51 -39.45
N VAL A 15 8.02 19.21 -39.07
CA VAL A 15 7.92 20.67 -39.13
C VAL A 15 8.90 21.29 -38.13
N ARG A 16 10.01 21.86 -38.63
CA ARG A 16 10.91 22.73 -37.85
C ARG A 16 10.30 24.12 -37.76
N MET A 17 10.00 24.58 -36.54
CA MET A 17 9.61 25.97 -36.33
C MET A 17 10.80 26.92 -36.60
N PRO A 18 10.58 28.03 -37.33
CA PRO A 18 11.59 29.07 -37.53
C PRO A 18 11.98 29.75 -36.22
N THR A 19 13.27 29.95 -36.00
CA THR A 19 13.89 30.53 -34.79
C THR A 19 13.54 32.03 -34.55
N ALA A 20 12.58 32.60 -35.28
CA ALA A 20 12.24 34.02 -35.23
C ALA A 20 11.12 34.36 -34.22
N ASP A 21 10.40 33.37 -33.70
CA ASP A 21 9.22 33.58 -32.85
C ASP A 21 9.45 33.35 -31.35
N LEU A 22 10.70 33.45 -30.88
CA LEU A 22 10.98 33.42 -29.44
C LEU A 22 10.67 34.78 -28.81
N PRO A 23 9.85 34.86 -27.75
CA PRO A 23 9.48 36.12 -27.12
C PRO A 23 10.70 36.81 -26.50
N VAL A 24 10.90 38.08 -26.87
CA VAL A 24 12.00 38.93 -26.39
C VAL A 24 11.86 39.18 -24.89
N LYS A 25 12.91 38.88 -24.14
CA LYS A 25 13.02 39.11 -22.70
C LYS A 25 12.95 40.62 -22.42
N PRO A 26 12.01 41.14 -21.62
CA PRO A 26 11.92 42.57 -21.36
C PRO A 26 13.15 43.08 -20.61
N LEU A 27 13.75 44.15 -21.14
CA LEU A 27 14.87 44.87 -20.58
C LEU A 27 14.42 45.58 -19.29
N ALA A 28 15.16 45.41 -18.19
CA ALA A 28 14.84 46.05 -16.92
C ALA A 28 14.99 47.57 -17.04
N THR A 29 13.87 48.30 -17.07
CA THR A 29 13.84 49.75 -16.96
C THR A 29 14.12 50.16 -15.52
N HIS A 30 15.27 50.79 -15.31
CA HIS A 30 15.64 51.40 -14.03
C HIS A 30 14.79 52.66 -13.83
N VAL A 31 13.76 52.57 -12.97
CA VAL A 31 12.96 53.73 -12.56
C VAL A 31 13.72 54.48 -11.47
N PRO A 32 14.02 55.80 -11.62
CA PRO A 32 14.56 56.59 -10.54
C PRO A 32 13.49 56.79 -9.46
N SER A 33 13.82 56.47 -8.21
CA SER A 33 12.93 56.72 -7.08
C SER A 33 12.89 58.22 -6.77
N PRO A 34 11.71 58.86 -6.64
CA PRO A 34 11.63 60.25 -6.21
C PRO A 34 11.89 60.33 -4.70
N ASP A 35 12.84 61.20 -4.32
CA ASP A 35 13.10 61.57 -2.93
C ASP A 35 11.92 62.37 -2.38
N VAL A 36 11.00 61.66 -1.72
CA VAL A 36 9.94 62.29 -0.92
C VAL A 36 10.27 62.06 0.57
N PRO A 37 10.45 63.13 1.38
CA PRO A 37 10.74 62.98 2.79
C PRO A 37 9.48 62.51 3.53
N PHE A 38 9.41 61.21 3.85
CA PHE A 38 8.35 60.68 4.69
C PHE A 38 8.56 61.08 6.14
N LYS A 39 7.63 61.88 6.65
CA LYS A 39 7.47 62.25 8.06
C LYS A 39 7.30 60.96 8.89
N ALA A 40 8.20 60.74 9.84
CA ALA A 40 8.19 59.55 10.69
C ALA A 40 6.88 59.44 11.48
N LEU A 41 6.12 58.37 11.23
CA LEU A 41 4.98 58.00 12.06
C LEU A 41 5.47 57.45 13.42
N PRO A 42 4.76 57.74 14.52
CA PRO A 42 5.13 57.26 15.84
C PRO A 42 5.10 55.74 15.91
N LYS A 43 6.12 55.20 16.58
CA LYS A 43 6.39 53.76 16.78
C LYS A 43 5.18 53.10 17.44
N ALA A 44 4.46 52.26 16.70
CA ALA A 44 3.53 51.32 17.29
C ALA A 44 4.32 50.33 18.15
N VAL A 45 4.07 50.31 19.45
CA VAL A 45 4.65 49.35 20.39
C VAL A 45 3.93 48.01 20.17
N SER A 46 4.41 47.27 19.18
CA SER A 46 4.09 45.87 18.97
C SER A 46 4.92 45.05 19.98
N GLY A 47 4.26 44.50 21.00
CA GLY A 47 4.83 43.53 21.95
C GLY A 47 5.10 42.16 21.32
N PHE A 48 5.62 42.15 20.10
CA PHE A 48 6.07 40.95 19.39
C PHE A 48 7.60 41.00 19.35
N ASP A 49 8.21 40.30 20.30
CA ASP A 49 9.66 40.09 20.35
C ASP A 49 10.12 39.50 19.02
N GLY A 50 10.98 40.23 18.31
CA GLY A 50 11.38 40.02 16.92
C GLY A 50 12.30 38.81 16.70
N LYS A 51 12.14 37.74 17.49
CA LYS A 51 12.72 36.43 17.19
C LYS A 51 11.74 35.65 16.32
N THR A 52 11.66 36.02 15.05
CA THR A 52 11.18 35.07 14.04
C THR A 52 12.23 33.96 13.94
N VAL A 53 12.07 32.94 14.78
CA VAL A 53 12.80 31.68 14.65
C VAL A 53 12.42 31.14 13.28
N ARG A 54 13.30 31.33 12.29
CA ARG A 54 13.30 30.55 11.05
C ARG A 54 13.56 29.12 11.46
N LEU A 55 12.53 28.41 11.89
CA LEU A 55 12.57 26.98 12.10
C LEU A 55 12.94 26.39 10.75
N ARG A 56 14.15 25.83 10.65
CA ARG A 56 14.57 25.13 9.44
C ARG A 56 13.58 23.98 9.27
N PRO A 57 12.98 23.77 8.08
CA PRO A 57 12.03 22.68 7.85
C PRO A 57 12.55 21.31 8.32
N VAL A 58 13.87 21.11 8.26
CA VAL A 58 14.58 19.90 8.73
C VAL A 58 14.45 19.68 10.25
N GLU A 59 14.42 20.74 11.05
CA GLU A 59 14.35 20.67 12.52
C GLU A 59 12.93 20.34 13.01
N ILE A 60 11.91 20.84 12.32
CA ILE A 60 10.50 20.49 12.59
C ILE A 60 10.24 19.01 12.28
N ILE A 61 10.74 18.50 11.15
CA ILE A 61 10.57 17.09 10.78
C ILE A 61 11.25 16.17 11.79
N GLY A 62 12.45 16.52 12.26
CA GLY A 62 13.15 15.77 13.32
C GLY A 62 12.33 15.71 14.61
N THR A 63 11.87 16.86 15.09
CA THR A 63 11.13 16.99 16.36
C THR A 63 9.78 16.23 16.33
N VAL A 64 9.05 16.26 15.21
CA VAL A 64 7.80 15.51 15.05
C VAL A 64 8.06 14.00 15.01
N SER A 65 9.09 13.56 14.28
CA SER A 65 9.45 12.14 14.19
C SER A 65 9.86 11.56 15.55
N ASP A 66 10.62 12.32 16.34
CA ASP A 66 11.05 11.92 17.67
C ASP A 66 9.85 11.85 18.62
N THR A 67 8.92 12.81 18.55
CA THR A 67 7.70 12.80 19.35
C THR A 67 6.82 11.58 19.05
N VAL A 68 6.64 11.22 17.78
CA VAL A 68 5.86 10.03 17.37
C VAL A 68 6.56 8.75 17.84
N ARG A 69 7.87 8.62 17.59
CA ARG A 69 8.66 7.46 18.02
C ARG A 69 8.61 7.28 19.54
N GLN A 70 8.72 8.37 20.29
CA GLN A 70 8.70 8.35 21.74
C GLN A 70 7.33 7.96 22.30
N ARG A 71 6.22 8.36 21.65
CA ARG A 71 4.87 7.86 21.97
C ARG A 71 4.78 6.33 21.83
N TYR A 72 5.36 5.74 20.79
CA TYR A 72 5.34 4.28 20.59
C TYR A 72 6.27 3.51 21.54
N ILE A 73 7.41 4.09 21.92
CA ILE A 73 8.31 3.51 22.93
C ILE A 73 7.61 3.46 24.29
N ASN A 74 6.89 4.52 24.67
CA ASN A 74 6.16 4.58 25.94
C ASN A 74 4.98 3.59 26.01
N LEU A 75 4.48 3.10 24.87
CA LEU A 75 3.45 2.05 24.81
C LEU A 75 4.00 0.65 25.09
N ALA A 76 5.30 0.46 25.29
CA ALA A 76 5.94 -0.83 25.58
C ALA A 76 5.75 -1.29 27.04
N THR A 77 4.51 -1.25 27.55
CA THR A 77 4.17 -1.79 28.88
C THR A 77 3.81 -3.27 28.82
N LYS A 78 3.82 -3.92 30.00
CA LYS A 78 3.69 -5.38 30.23
C LYS A 78 2.68 -6.07 29.30
N PRO A 79 2.95 -7.33 28.88
CA PRO A 79 2.05 -8.09 28.03
C PRO A 79 0.66 -8.19 28.70
N SER A 80 -0.32 -7.53 28.10
CA SER A 80 -1.72 -7.61 28.46
C SER A 80 -2.48 -8.35 27.35
N PRO A 81 -3.54 -9.10 27.69
CA PRO A 81 -4.36 -9.74 26.67
C PRO A 81 -4.98 -8.67 25.74
N PRO A 82 -5.22 -9.01 24.46
CA PRO A 82 -5.83 -8.07 23.53
C PRO A 82 -7.22 -7.66 24.02
N THR A 83 -7.46 -6.35 24.09
CA THR A 83 -8.79 -5.82 24.39
C THR A 83 -9.72 -6.02 23.18
N LYS A 84 -11.04 -5.99 23.39
CA LYS A 84 -12.02 -6.07 22.30
C LYS A 84 -11.77 -5.00 21.22
N TRP A 85 -11.36 -3.80 21.62
CA TRP A 85 -11.02 -2.70 20.72
C TRP A 85 -9.76 -2.96 19.91
N ALA A 86 -8.74 -3.57 20.50
CA ALA A 86 -7.53 -3.92 19.78
C ALA A 86 -7.79 -5.02 18.74
N ILE A 87 -8.64 -6.00 19.09
CA ILE A 87 -9.10 -7.04 18.16
C ILE A 87 -9.89 -6.39 17.01
N ALA A 88 -10.86 -5.53 17.33
CA ALA A 88 -11.65 -4.80 16.33
C ALA A 88 -10.75 -3.97 15.40
N ARG A 89 -9.72 -3.31 15.93
CA ARG A 89 -8.73 -2.57 15.12
C ARG A 89 -7.97 -3.49 14.17
N VAL A 90 -7.49 -4.64 14.62
CA VAL A 90 -6.80 -5.62 13.76
C VAL A 90 -7.72 -6.10 12.63
N PHE A 91 -8.97 -6.46 12.94
CA PHE A 91 -9.93 -6.86 11.91
C PHE A 91 -10.25 -5.74 10.94
N PHE A 92 -10.42 -4.50 11.43
CA PHE A 92 -10.67 -3.35 10.58
C PHE A 92 -9.51 -3.07 9.62
N VAL A 93 -8.27 -3.16 10.12
CA VAL A 93 -7.06 -3.04 9.29
C VAL A 93 -6.98 -4.17 8.26
N LEU A 94 -7.20 -5.43 8.66
CA LEU A 94 -7.17 -6.57 7.75
C LEU A 94 -8.25 -6.46 6.66
N LEU A 95 -9.45 -6.02 7.04
CA LEU A 95 -10.53 -5.75 6.09
C LEU A 95 -10.07 -4.71 5.06
N LEU A 96 -9.64 -3.52 5.52
CA LEU A 96 -9.21 -2.44 4.62
C LEU A 96 -8.02 -2.82 3.75
N ALA A 97 -7.06 -3.56 4.31
CA ALA A 97 -5.89 -4.06 3.60
C ALA A 97 -6.25 -5.08 2.50
N SER A 98 -7.35 -5.82 2.66
CA SER A 98 -7.79 -6.84 1.71
C SER A 98 -8.81 -6.30 0.69
N MET A 99 -9.50 -5.21 0.99
CA MET A 99 -10.57 -4.68 0.15
C MET A 99 -10.13 -4.31 -1.27
N PRO A 100 -8.99 -3.62 -1.52
CA PRO A 100 -8.57 -3.28 -2.88
C PRO A 100 -8.45 -4.49 -3.81
N ILE A 101 -7.80 -5.56 -3.34
CA ILE A 101 -7.60 -6.78 -4.13
C ILE A 101 -8.89 -7.61 -4.24
N LEU A 102 -9.75 -7.61 -3.22
CA LEU A 102 -11.05 -8.30 -3.24
C LEU A 102 -12.10 -7.56 -4.07
N ALA A 103 -11.94 -6.25 -4.32
CA ALA A 103 -12.86 -5.49 -5.16
C ALA A 103 -12.79 -5.92 -6.63
N ILE A 104 -11.63 -6.39 -7.10
CA ILE A 104 -11.44 -6.87 -8.47
C ILE A 104 -12.37 -8.06 -8.79
N PRO A 105 -12.35 -9.19 -8.05
CA PRO A 105 -13.29 -10.27 -8.33
C PRO A 105 -14.75 -9.81 -8.18
N VAL A 106 -15.06 -8.96 -7.19
CA VAL A 106 -16.42 -8.44 -7.00
C VAL A 106 -16.92 -7.67 -8.24
N GLU A 107 -16.07 -6.87 -8.88
CA GLU A 107 -16.34 -6.19 -10.16
C GLU A 107 -16.51 -7.19 -11.30
N VAL A 108 -15.58 -8.13 -11.45
CA VAL A 108 -15.55 -9.07 -12.58
C VAL A 108 -16.72 -10.06 -12.52
N PHE A 109 -17.21 -10.40 -11.32
CA PHE A 109 -18.45 -11.15 -11.12
C PHE A 109 -19.72 -10.30 -11.30
N GLY A 110 -19.58 -8.98 -11.53
CA GLY A 110 -20.70 -8.05 -11.71
C GLY A 110 -21.54 -7.83 -10.46
N LEU A 111 -20.96 -8.04 -9.27
CA LEU A 111 -21.70 -7.93 -8.00
C LEU A 111 -21.84 -6.48 -7.54
N VAL A 112 -20.74 -5.73 -7.53
CA VAL A 112 -20.69 -4.32 -7.13
C VAL A 112 -19.62 -3.61 -7.94
N HIS A 113 -19.91 -2.40 -8.41
CA HIS A 113 -18.93 -1.59 -9.10
C HIS A 113 -17.76 -1.19 -8.19
N GLN A 114 -16.53 -1.42 -8.63
CA GLN A 114 -15.31 -1.12 -7.89
C GLN A 114 -15.22 0.37 -7.57
N SER A 115 -15.70 1.26 -8.43
CA SER A 115 -15.79 2.70 -8.17
C SER A 115 -16.59 3.02 -6.91
N THR A 116 -17.67 2.28 -6.66
CA THR A 116 -18.46 2.39 -5.42
C THR A 116 -17.67 1.89 -4.23
N THR A 117 -17.02 0.72 -4.37
CA THR A 117 -16.20 0.17 -3.28
C THR A 117 -15.00 1.04 -2.95
N SER A 118 -14.39 1.70 -3.94
CA SER A 118 -13.24 2.59 -3.77
C SER A 118 -13.57 3.81 -2.93
N ILE A 119 -14.75 4.42 -3.13
CA ILE A 119 -15.24 5.51 -2.27
C ILE A 119 -15.36 5.05 -0.81
N VAL A 120 -15.92 3.86 -0.58
CA VAL A 120 -16.05 3.27 0.76
C VAL A 120 -14.67 3.01 1.36
N ILE A 121 -13.74 2.43 0.60
CA ILE A 121 -12.36 2.18 1.05
C ILE A 121 -11.68 3.49 1.45
N ILE A 122 -11.78 4.54 0.64
CA ILE A 122 -11.18 5.85 0.93
C ILE A 122 -11.75 6.44 2.22
N ALA A 123 -13.08 6.41 2.39
CA ALA A 123 -13.73 6.91 3.60
C ALA A 123 -13.28 6.13 4.85
N LEU A 124 -13.22 4.80 4.77
CA LEU A 124 -12.78 3.96 5.87
C LEU A 124 -11.28 4.11 6.16
N LEU A 125 -10.43 4.33 5.16
CA LEU A 125 -9.02 4.67 5.33
C LEU A 125 -8.85 6.01 6.04
N ALA A 126 -9.68 7.01 5.76
CA ALA A 126 -9.67 8.28 6.49
C ALA A 126 -10.03 8.08 7.97
N VAL A 127 -11.04 7.24 8.26
CA VAL A 127 -11.39 6.85 9.64
C VAL A 127 -10.22 6.12 10.32
N LEU A 128 -9.58 5.17 9.65
CA LEU A 128 -8.40 4.48 10.19
C LEU A 128 -7.26 5.46 10.47
N GLY A 129 -7.00 6.40 9.55
CA GLY A 129 -6.00 7.45 9.71
C GLY A 129 -6.28 8.32 10.94
N ALA A 130 -7.53 8.73 11.15
CA ALA A 130 -7.95 9.45 12.36
C ALA A 130 -7.72 8.61 13.64
N ILE A 131 -8.09 7.33 13.62
CA ILE A 131 -7.85 6.41 14.75
C ILE A 131 -6.35 6.29 15.05
N ILE A 132 -5.49 6.18 14.04
CA ILE A 132 -4.04 6.12 14.22
C ILE A 132 -3.48 7.44 14.79
N ALA A 133 -3.98 8.57 14.30
CA ALA A 133 -3.53 9.90 14.74
C ALA A 133 -3.92 10.20 16.19
N PHE A 134 -5.16 9.89 16.58
CA PHE A 134 -5.72 10.24 17.90
C PHE A 134 -5.58 9.13 18.94
N ALA A 135 -5.48 7.87 18.51
CA ALA A 135 -5.35 6.70 19.38
C ALA A 135 -4.30 5.72 18.83
N PRO A 136 -3.00 6.10 18.82
CA PRO A 136 -1.94 5.26 18.29
C PRO A 136 -1.82 3.94 19.06
N HIS A 137 -1.53 2.86 18.35
CA HIS A 137 -1.39 1.52 18.91
C HIS A 137 -0.18 0.80 18.31
N ARG A 138 0.51 -0.06 19.07
CA ARG A 138 1.77 -0.69 18.62
C ARG A 138 1.65 -1.45 17.29
N ILE A 139 0.48 -2.00 16.98
CA ILE A 139 0.24 -2.68 15.69
C ILE A 139 0.41 -1.74 14.49
N ASP A 140 0.21 -0.43 14.66
CA ASP A 140 0.30 0.54 13.56
C ASP A 140 1.72 0.59 12.98
N MET A 141 2.74 0.26 13.78
CA MET A 141 4.11 0.11 13.30
C MET A 141 4.28 -1.10 12.37
N VAL A 142 3.55 -2.18 12.64
CA VAL A 142 3.49 -3.37 11.77
C VAL A 142 2.73 -3.02 10.49
N VAL A 143 1.63 -2.26 10.61
CA VAL A 143 0.86 -1.77 9.46
C VAL A 143 1.73 -0.90 8.56
N GLY A 144 2.40 0.11 9.10
CA GLY A 144 3.24 1.00 8.30
C GLY A 144 4.38 0.26 7.58
N ARG A 145 5.04 -0.70 8.25
CA ARG A 145 6.08 -1.52 7.61
C ARG A 145 5.52 -2.45 6.55
N GLY A 146 4.39 -3.10 6.81
CA GLY A 146 3.71 -3.95 5.85
C GLY A 146 3.32 -3.17 4.60
N LEU A 147 2.77 -1.96 4.77
CA LEU A 147 2.40 -1.07 3.68
C LEU A 147 3.60 -0.74 2.78
N ILE A 148 4.69 -0.24 3.37
CA ILE A 148 5.90 0.13 2.63
C ILE A 148 6.53 -1.09 1.96
N ALA A 149 6.66 -2.21 2.68
CA ALA A 149 7.23 -3.43 2.13
C ALA A 149 6.38 -3.99 0.98
N GLY A 150 5.06 -3.93 1.10
CA GLY A 150 4.11 -4.32 0.06
C GLY A 150 4.22 -3.46 -1.19
N MET A 151 4.31 -2.13 -1.04
CA MET A 151 4.55 -1.21 -2.15
C MET A 151 5.86 -1.52 -2.87
N VAL A 152 6.95 -1.73 -2.13
CA VAL A 152 8.26 -2.07 -2.72
C VAL A 152 8.21 -3.42 -3.44
N ALA A 153 7.61 -4.44 -2.82
CA ALA A 153 7.44 -5.75 -3.45
C ALA A 153 6.61 -5.66 -4.74
N CYS A 154 5.58 -4.81 -4.74
CA CYS A 154 4.74 -4.56 -5.91
C CYS A 154 5.51 -3.86 -7.03
N ILE A 155 6.38 -2.90 -6.73
CA ILE A 155 7.24 -2.24 -7.72
C ILE A 155 8.20 -3.25 -8.37
N VAL A 156 8.83 -4.11 -7.58
CA VAL A 156 9.76 -5.13 -8.11
C VAL A 156 9.02 -6.19 -8.93
N TYR A 157 7.83 -6.61 -8.49
CA TYR A 157 6.92 -7.44 -9.28
C TYR A 157 6.60 -6.77 -10.61
N ASP A 158 6.18 -5.50 -10.58
CA ASP A 158 5.70 -4.79 -11.76
C ASP A 158 6.84 -4.52 -12.74
N ALA A 159 8.09 -4.38 -12.30
CA ALA A 159 9.24 -4.32 -13.21
C ALA A 159 9.35 -5.58 -14.10
N ALA A 160 9.18 -6.77 -13.53
CA ALA A 160 9.16 -8.02 -14.28
C ALA A 160 7.93 -8.14 -15.18
N ARG A 161 6.76 -7.72 -14.67
CA ARG A 161 5.50 -7.71 -15.41
C ARG A 161 5.56 -6.77 -16.61
N LEU A 162 5.96 -5.51 -16.41
CA LEU A 162 6.04 -4.48 -17.45
C LEU A 162 7.07 -4.84 -18.52
N PHE A 163 8.15 -5.53 -18.15
CA PHE A 163 9.05 -6.13 -19.14
C PHE A 163 8.32 -7.15 -20.02
N ALA A 164 7.54 -8.05 -19.43
CA ALA A 164 6.76 -9.02 -20.20
C ALA A 164 5.68 -8.36 -21.09
N VAL A 165 5.08 -7.27 -20.62
CA VAL A 165 4.06 -6.49 -21.36
C VAL A 165 4.70 -5.70 -22.51
N HIS A 166 5.67 -4.83 -22.22
CA HIS A 166 6.15 -3.83 -23.19
C HIS A 166 7.37 -4.28 -24.00
N VAL A 167 8.16 -5.23 -23.50
CA VAL A 167 9.37 -5.71 -24.20
C VAL A 167 9.10 -7.03 -24.90
N LEU A 168 8.42 -7.97 -24.23
CA LEU A 168 8.17 -9.30 -24.79
C LEU A 168 6.79 -9.42 -25.48
N ASN A 169 5.89 -8.45 -25.28
CA ASN A 169 4.53 -8.47 -25.81
C ASN A 169 3.77 -9.77 -25.52
N LEU A 170 3.95 -10.32 -24.32
CA LEU A 170 3.37 -11.60 -23.91
C LEU A 170 2.01 -11.46 -23.22
N MET A 171 1.63 -10.24 -22.82
CA MET A 171 0.40 -9.94 -22.09
C MET A 171 0.03 -8.46 -22.25
N GLY A 172 -1.27 -8.14 -22.23
CA GLY A 172 -1.76 -6.77 -22.17
C GLY A 172 -1.55 -6.09 -20.80
N ASP A 173 -1.55 -4.76 -20.79
CA ASP A 173 -1.53 -4.01 -19.53
C ASP A 173 -2.95 -3.91 -18.93
N PHE A 174 -3.24 -4.70 -17.90
CA PHE A 174 -4.47 -4.64 -17.10
C PHE A 174 -4.59 -3.38 -16.21
N ILE A 175 -3.51 -2.66 -15.93
CA ILE A 175 -3.53 -1.57 -14.94
C ILE A 175 -4.40 -0.37 -15.37
N PRO A 176 -4.39 0.06 -16.64
CA PRO A 176 -5.36 1.02 -17.15
C PRO A 176 -6.83 0.60 -16.94
N VAL A 177 -7.15 -0.66 -17.23
CA VAL A 177 -8.51 -1.23 -17.03
C VAL A 177 -8.91 -1.16 -15.55
N MET A 178 -8.00 -1.54 -14.66
CA MET A 178 -8.23 -1.41 -13.22
C MET A 178 -8.42 0.04 -12.79
N GLY A 179 -7.71 0.97 -13.43
CA GLY A 179 -7.92 2.41 -13.28
C GLY A 179 -9.36 2.82 -13.58
N SER A 180 -9.90 2.36 -14.70
CA SER A 180 -11.30 2.54 -15.08
C SER A 180 -12.29 1.92 -14.10
N PHE A 181 -11.98 0.74 -13.54
CA PHE A 181 -12.80 0.13 -12.48
C PHE A 181 -12.89 1.04 -11.25
N VAL A 182 -11.77 1.65 -10.85
CA VAL A 182 -11.69 2.52 -9.67
C VAL A 182 -12.37 3.86 -9.90
N THR A 183 -12.20 4.48 -11.06
CA THR A 183 -12.78 5.81 -11.34
C THR A 183 -14.22 5.74 -11.84
N GLY A 184 -14.62 4.62 -12.43
CA GLY A 184 -15.86 4.53 -13.21
C GLY A 184 -15.79 5.30 -14.54
N GLU A 185 -14.61 5.77 -14.93
CA GLU A 185 -14.38 6.49 -16.18
C GLU A 185 -13.80 5.54 -17.25
N PRO A 186 -14.05 5.79 -18.55
CA PRO A 186 -13.39 5.04 -19.62
C PRO A 186 -11.87 5.16 -19.56
N GLU A 187 -11.16 4.29 -20.29
CA GLU A 187 -9.69 4.15 -20.28
C GLU A 187 -8.95 5.41 -20.77
N THR A 188 -8.90 6.43 -19.93
CA THR A 188 -8.16 7.67 -20.14
C THR A 188 -6.79 7.60 -19.48
N ASN A 189 -5.86 8.48 -19.88
CA ASN A 189 -4.57 8.65 -19.18
C ASN A 189 -4.75 8.94 -17.68
N GLY A 190 -5.82 9.63 -17.29
CA GLY A 190 -6.16 9.90 -15.89
C GLY A 190 -6.53 8.61 -15.14
N SER A 191 -7.41 7.79 -15.74
CA SER A 191 -7.77 6.49 -15.18
C SER A 191 -6.55 5.57 -15.04
N ALA A 192 -5.65 5.54 -16.03
CA ALA A 192 -4.42 4.75 -15.96
C ALA A 192 -3.50 5.17 -14.81
N ALA A 193 -3.33 6.47 -14.57
CA ALA A 193 -2.58 6.98 -13.43
C ALA A 193 -3.21 6.54 -12.09
N VAL A 194 -4.54 6.64 -11.97
CA VAL A 194 -5.27 6.13 -10.80
C VAL A 194 -5.08 4.63 -10.63
N GLY A 195 -5.09 3.86 -11.72
CA GLY A 195 -4.83 2.42 -11.73
C GLY A 195 -3.46 2.09 -11.12
N TYR A 196 -2.40 2.76 -11.54
CA TYR A 196 -1.06 2.54 -10.96
C TYR A 196 -0.97 2.97 -9.49
N VAL A 197 -1.60 4.07 -9.10
CA VAL A 197 -1.64 4.48 -7.68
C VAL A 197 -2.37 3.42 -6.84
N TRP A 198 -3.52 2.94 -7.33
CA TRP A 198 -4.31 1.91 -6.68
C TRP A 198 -3.56 0.58 -6.59
N ARG A 199 -2.84 0.21 -7.66
CA ARG A 199 -2.00 -0.98 -7.73
C ARG A 199 -0.94 -1.01 -6.64
N TYR A 200 -0.19 0.08 -6.49
CA TYR A 200 0.93 0.11 -5.55
C TYR A 200 0.47 0.31 -4.11
N ILE A 201 -0.41 1.28 -3.86
CA ILE A 201 -0.82 1.66 -2.50
C ILE A 201 -1.95 0.75 -2.00
N GLY A 202 -2.97 0.54 -2.84
CA GLY A 202 -4.14 -0.27 -2.52
C GLY A 202 -3.79 -1.76 -2.50
N ASP A 203 -3.49 -2.34 -3.67
CA ASP A 203 -3.25 -3.79 -3.75
C ASP A 203 -1.93 -4.17 -3.10
N GLY A 204 -0.80 -3.65 -3.60
CA GLY A 204 0.54 -3.98 -3.13
C GLY A 204 0.72 -3.69 -1.65
N GLY A 205 0.41 -2.44 -1.26
CA GLY A 205 0.48 -1.99 0.13
C GLY A 205 -0.48 -2.74 1.04
N GLY A 206 -1.75 -2.91 0.64
CA GLY A 206 -2.75 -3.66 1.39
C GLY A 206 -2.35 -5.12 1.61
N MET A 207 -1.92 -5.83 0.56
CA MET A 207 -1.41 -7.19 0.67
C MET A 207 -0.20 -7.28 1.62
N GLY A 208 0.72 -6.31 1.56
CA GLY A 208 1.84 -6.21 2.48
C GLY A 208 1.42 -6.09 3.95
N VAL A 209 0.44 -5.23 4.25
CA VAL A 209 -0.17 -5.10 5.58
C VAL A 209 -0.79 -6.42 6.03
N ALA A 210 -1.62 -7.04 5.19
CA ALA A 210 -2.31 -8.27 5.51
C ALA A 210 -1.32 -9.41 5.84
N PHE A 211 -0.27 -9.54 5.02
CA PHE A 211 0.75 -10.57 5.20
C PHE A 211 1.57 -10.34 6.48
N PHE A 212 1.96 -9.10 6.77
CA PHE A 212 2.69 -8.78 7.99
C PHE A 212 1.86 -9.07 9.25
N ILE A 213 0.60 -8.63 9.28
CA ILE A 213 -0.29 -8.89 10.41
C ILE A 213 -0.49 -10.40 10.58
N ALA A 214 -0.77 -11.14 9.50
CA ALA A 214 -0.93 -12.58 9.55
C ALA A 214 0.35 -13.27 10.05
N ALA A 215 1.51 -12.86 9.56
CA ALA A 215 2.80 -13.43 9.95
C ALA A 215 3.09 -13.22 11.44
N PHE A 216 2.90 -12.02 11.97
CA PHE A 216 3.08 -11.74 13.40
C PHE A 216 2.04 -12.43 14.27
N ALA A 217 0.77 -12.43 13.85
CA ALA A 217 -0.30 -13.10 14.59
C ALA A 217 -0.07 -14.63 14.68
N LEU A 218 0.46 -15.25 13.61
CA LEU A 218 0.80 -16.67 13.58
C LEU A 218 2.13 -17.00 14.26
N GLY A 219 3.00 -16.02 14.49
CA GLY A 219 4.32 -16.21 15.10
C GLY A 219 5.42 -16.59 14.10
N ILE A 220 5.23 -16.28 12.82
CA ILE A 220 6.22 -16.51 11.74
C ILE A 220 7.49 -15.66 11.97
N ASP A 221 7.37 -14.55 12.70
CA ASP A 221 8.50 -13.72 13.11
C ASP A 221 9.57 -14.50 13.90
N ARG A 222 9.17 -15.59 14.56
CA ARG A 222 10.03 -16.47 15.38
C ARG A 222 10.61 -17.66 14.61
N TRP A 223 10.19 -17.86 13.36
CA TRP A 223 10.68 -18.97 12.54
C TRP A 223 12.09 -18.69 12.02
N LYS A 224 12.81 -19.73 11.59
CA LYS A 224 14.07 -19.54 10.84
C LYS A 224 13.81 -18.69 9.59
N SER A 225 14.77 -17.87 9.19
CA SER A 225 14.63 -16.92 8.08
C SER A 225 14.11 -17.57 6.80
N VAL A 226 14.65 -18.74 6.43
CA VAL A 226 14.23 -19.49 5.24
C VAL A 226 12.75 -19.84 5.28
N TYR A 227 12.25 -20.37 6.41
CA TYR A 227 10.83 -20.73 6.54
C TYR A 227 9.91 -19.52 6.58
N ALA A 228 10.37 -18.40 7.16
CA ALA A 228 9.60 -17.16 7.11
C ALA A 228 9.46 -16.66 5.67
N VAL A 229 10.55 -16.63 4.88
CA VAL A 229 10.49 -16.23 3.47
C VAL A 229 9.59 -17.18 2.67
N LEU A 230 9.75 -18.49 2.84
CA LEU A 230 8.91 -19.48 2.17
C LEU A 230 7.43 -19.34 2.54
N ALA A 231 7.10 -18.95 3.78
CA ALA A 231 5.72 -18.69 4.16
C ALA A 231 5.11 -17.50 3.39
N PHE A 232 5.89 -16.44 3.15
CA PHE A 232 5.44 -15.30 2.34
C PHE A 232 5.28 -15.66 0.86
N VAL A 233 6.18 -16.48 0.31
CA VAL A 233 6.03 -17.05 -1.03
C VAL A 233 4.77 -17.90 -1.12
N ALA A 234 4.54 -18.78 -0.14
CA ALA A 234 3.34 -19.61 -0.09
C ALA A 234 2.05 -18.77 0.00
N MET A 235 2.00 -17.75 0.86
CA MET A 235 0.86 -16.83 0.93
C MET A 235 0.67 -16.06 -0.39
N SER A 236 1.74 -15.74 -1.12
CA SER A 236 1.61 -15.07 -2.42
C SER A 236 1.14 -16.00 -3.54
N VAL A 237 1.47 -17.29 -3.48
CA VAL A 237 1.09 -18.25 -4.52
C VAL A 237 -0.30 -18.84 -4.26
N PHE A 238 -0.55 -19.31 -3.04
CA PHE A 238 -1.78 -20.04 -2.73
C PHE A 238 -2.98 -19.10 -2.69
N PRO A 239 -3.23 -18.25 -1.67
CA PRO A 239 -4.45 -17.45 -1.66
C PRO A 239 -4.47 -16.33 -2.72
N LEU A 240 -3.33 -15.69 -3.03
CA LEU A 240 -3.33 -14.55 -3.97
C LEU A 240 -3.33 -14.99 -5.44
N TRP A 241 -2.26 -15.64 -5.90
CA TRP A 241 -2.17 -16.04 -7.31
C TRP A 241 -3.27 -17.04 -7.70
N SER A 242 -3.53 -18.08 -6.90
CA SER A 242 -4.63 -19.00 -7.25
C SER A 242 -6.01 -18.33 -7.16
N GLY A 243 -6.18 -17.31 -6.30
CA GLY A 243 -7.39 -16.49 -6.27
C GLY A 243 -7.57 -15.65 -7.54
N LEU A 244 -6.48 -15.08 -8.06
CA LEU A 244 -6.45 -14.40 -9.36
C LEU A 244 -6.85 -15.36 -10.50
N ILE A 245 -6.17 -16.52 -10.60
CA ILE A 245 -6.49 -17.52 -11.63
C ILE A 245 -7.92 -18.02 -11.48
N GLY A 246 -8.36 -18.29 -10.25
CA GLY A 246 -9.73 -18.67 -9.96
C GLY A 246 -10.74 -17.61 -10.39
N THR A 247 -10.43 -16.32 -10.24
CA THR A 247 -11.29 -15.22 -10.72
C THR A 247 -11.39 -15.23 -12.23
N VAL A 248 -10.27 -15.35 -12.94
CA VAL A 248 -10.25 -15.39 -14.42
C VAL A 248 -11.04 -16.59 -14.95
N VAL A 249 -10.88 -17.76 -14.33
CA VAL A 249 -11.53 -19.01 -14.78
C VAL A 249 -13.01 -19.08 -14.42
N LEU A 250 -13.39 -18.60 -13.22
CA LEU A 250 -14.74 -18.79 -12.69
C LEU A 250 -15.69 -17.63 -12.99
N ALA A 251 -15.18 -16.43 -13.21
CA ALA A 251 -16.03 -15.29 -13.48
C ALA A 251 -16.49 -15.28 -14.95
N PRO A 252 -17.78 -14.97 -15.23
CA PRO A 252 -18.33 -15.04 -16.59
C PRO A 252 -17.57 -14.20 -17.63
N ARG A 253 -16.93 -13.12 -17.20
CA ARG A 253 -16.17 -12.19 -18.03
C ARG A 253 -14.71 -12.08 -17.58
N GLY A 254 -14.19 -13.12 -16.92
CA GLY A 254 -12.84 -13.10 -16.34
C GLY A 254 -11.74 -12.85 -17.36
N GLU A 255 -11.71 -13.63 -18.44
CA GLU A 255 -10.72 -13.45 -19.52
C GLU A 255 -10.89 -12.11 -20.25
N GLU A 256 -12.14 -11.74 -20.57
CA GLU A 256 -12.48 -10.49 -21.26
C GLU A 256 -12.06 -9.24 -20.49
N MET A 257 -12.25 -9.23 -19.17
CA MET A 257 -12.03 -8.05 -18.32
C MET A 257 -10.63 -7.99 -17.72
N MET A 258 -9.89 -9.11 -17.69
CA MET A 258 -8.56 -9.16 -17.06
C MET A 258 -7.46 -9.48 -18.06
N PHE A 259 -7.44 -10.70 -18.59
CA PHE A 259 -6.49 -11.17 -19.59
C PHE A 259 -6.86 -12.57 -20.07
N ASP A 260 -6.51 -12.86 -21.33
CA ASP A 260 -6.65 -14.19 -21.90
C ASP A 260 -5.76 -15.21 -21.17
N LEU A 261 -6.34 -16.33 -20.77
CA LEU A 261 -5.61 -17.37 -20.05
C LEU A 261 -4.90 -18.29 -21.05
N ASN A 262 -3.57 -18.21 -21.07
CA ASN A 262 -2.72 -19.06 -21.89
C ASN A 262 -1.43 -19.42 -21.13
N PRO A 263 -0.59 -20.34 -21.65
CA PRO A 263 0.62 -20.74 -20.93
C PRO A 263 1.57 -19.57 -20.60
N ALA A 264 1.64 -18.54 -21.45
CA ALA A 264 2.49 -17.38 -21.20
C ALA A 264 1.92 -16.52 -20.06
N THR A 265 0.65 -16.11 -20.12
CA THR A 265 0.02 -15.27 -19.09
C THR A 265 -0.04 -15.98 -17.73
N PHE A 266 -0.31 -17.29 -17.74
CA PHE A 266 -0.24 -18.13 -16.55
C PHE A 266 1.16 -18.15 -15.93
N THR A 267 2.21 -18.34 -16.76
CA THR A 267 3.60 -18.38 -16.28
C THR A 267 4.04 -17.02 -15.76
N ILE A 268 3.77 -15.94 -16.48
CA ILE A 268 4.17 -14.58 -16.11
C ILE A 268 3.50 -14.16 -14.80
N THR A 269 2.20 -14.40 -14.66
CA THR A 269 1.48 -14.08 -13.42
C THR A 269 2.02 -14.90 -12.24
N LEU A 270 2.34 -16.18 -12.43
CA LEU A 270 2.96 -17.00 -11.39
C LEU A 270 4.34 -16.48 -11.00
N VAL A 271 5.22 -16.21 -11.97
CA VAL A 271 6.56 -15.67 -11.75
C VAL A 271 6.50 -14.35 -11.00
N GLY A 272 5.58 -13.47 -11.39
CA GLY A 272 5.31 -12.24 -10.65
C GLY A 272 5.05 -12.54 -9.18
N HIS A 273 4.09 -13.39 -8.85
CA HIS A 273 3.71 -13.66 -7.46
C HIS A 273 4.82 -14.35 -6.66
N LEU A 274 5.67 -15.16 -7.31
CA LEU A 274 6.90 -15.67 -6.70
C LEU A 274 7.85 -14.54 -6.32
N ILE A 275 8.07 -13.56 -7.22
CA ILE A 275 8.89 -12.37 -6.96
C ILE A 275 8.30 -11.55 -5.82
N PHE A 276 7.00 -11.27 -5.85
CA PHE A 276 6.32 -10.49 -4.79
C PHE A 276 6.47 -11.14 -3.42
N GLY A 277 6.13 -12.43 -3.31
CA GLY A 277 6.25 -13.18 -2.06
C GLY A 277 7.70 -13.26 -1.56
N LEU A 278 8.68 -13.41 -2.47
CA LEU A 278 10.10 -13.42 -2.12
C LEU A 278 10.55 -12.06 -1.57
N VAL A 279 10.29 -10.96 -2.30
CA VAL A 279 10.72 -9.61 -1.90
C VAL A 279 10.06 -9.21 -0.59
N LEU A 280 8.75 -9.48 -0.45
CA LEU A 280 8.02 -9.18 0.78
C LEU A 280 8.53 -10.01 1.96
N GLY A 281 8.84 -11.29 1.75
CA GLY A 281 9.45 -12.17 2.76
C GLY A 281 10.83 -11.69 3.20
N LEU A 282 11.66 -11.22 2.26
CA LEU A 282 12.97 -10.63 2.54
C LEU A 282 12.84 -9.31 3.31
N ALA A 283 11.87 -8.46 2.96
CA ALA A 283 11.56 -7.24 3.70
C ALA A 283 11.08 -7.55 5.12
N PHE A 284 10.29 -8.62 5.29
CA PHE A 284 9.87 -9.09 6.62
C PHE A 284 11.06 -9.53 7.49
N LEU A 285 12.15 -10.06 6.91
CA LEU A 285 13.37 -10.37 7.67
C LEU A 285 14.02 -9.11 8.30
N LYS A 286 13.76 -7.92 7.76
CA LYS A 286 14.28 -6.64 8.28
C LYS A 286 13.38 -6.02 9.35
N ALA A 287 12.16 -6.54 9.54
CA ALA A 287 11.30 -6.10 10.64
C ALA A 287 11.87 -6.56 11.99
N PRO A 288 11.57 -5.85 13.10
CA PRO A 288 11.93 -6.32 14.43
C PRO A 288 11.24 -7.66 14.73
N ARG A 289 12.04 -8.72 14.84
CA ARG A 289 11.58 -10.12 14.88
C ARG A 289 12.09 -10.85 16.11
N GLY A 290 11.37 -11.88 16.52
CA GLY A 290 11.73 -12.73 17.66
C GLY A 290 11.13 -12.23 18.97
N ALA A 291 11.11 -13.08 19.99
CA ALA A 291 10.34 -12.84 21.21
C ALA A 291 10.67 -11.52 21.94
N VAL A 292 11.93 -11.08 21.90
CA VAL A 292 12.41 -9.89 22.62
C VAL A 292 12.22 -8.60 21.82
N HIS A 293 12.25 -8.68 20.48
CA HIS A 293 12.22 -7.51 19.60
C HIS A 293 10.93 -7.39 18.78
N SER A 294 10.02 -8.34 18.90
CA SER A 294 8.74 -8.32 18.19
C SER A 294 7.91 -7.09 18.57
N GLU A 295 7.44 -6.38 17.56
CA GLU A 295 6.49 -5.27 17.72
C GLU A 295 5.06 -5.74 17.94
N TRP A 296 4.78 -7.02 17.66
CA TRP A 296 3.51 -7.63 17.96
C TRP A 296 3.28 -7.67 19.48
N PRO A 297 2.21 -7.04 19.99
CA PRO A 297 2.03 -6.86 21.43
C PRO A 297 1.50 -8.10 22.17
N TRP A 298 1.13 -9.17 21.45
CA TRP A 298 0.46 -10.33 22.03
C TRP A 298 1.23 -11.64 21.78
N PRO A 299 0.97 -12.70 22.56
CA PRO A 299 1.45 -14.03 22.24
C PRO A 299 0.91 -14.51 20.87
N PRO A 300 1.74 -15.16 20.03
CA PRO A 300 1.29 -15.75 18.78
C PRO A 300 0.19 -16.81 18.98
N ILE A 301 -0.71 -16.90 18.00
CA ILE A 301 -1.82 -17.85 17.99
C ILE A 301 -1.30 -19.30 18.05
N LEU A 302 -0.28 -19.63 17.25
CA LEU A 302 0.26 -20.99 17.20
C LEU A 302 0.94 -21.43 18.51
N GLU A 303 1.48 -20.50 19.30
CA GLU A 303 2.06 -20.81 20.60
C GLU A 303 0.98 -20.95 21.68
N SER A 304 0.02 -20.03 21.71
CA SER A 304 -1.09 -20.09 22.67
C SER A 304 -1.94 -21.36 22.49
N ALA A 305 -2.05 -21.87 21.26
CA ALA A 305 -2.71 -23.15 20.96
C ALA A 305 -1.94 -24.35 21.52
N LYS A 306 -0.60 -24.37 21.41
CA LYS A 306 0.24 -25.44 21.97
C LYS A 306 0.18 -25.45 23.50
N VAL A 307 0.25 -24.29 24.15
CA VAL A 307 0.14 -24.17 25.62
C VAL A 307 -1.24 -24.64 26.09
N LYS A 308 -2.33 -24.26 25.40
CA LYS A 308 -3.68 -24.75 25.74
C LYS A 308 -3.84 -26.27 25.57
N ARG A 309 -3.16 -26.89 24.59
CA ARG A 309 -3.17 -28.36 24.41
C ARG A 309 -2.36 -29.08 25.49
N MET A 310 -1.32 -28.45 26.02
CA MET A 310 -0.48 -29.04 27.07
C MET A 310 -1.05 -28.90 28.49
N ILE A 311 -2.06 -28.04 28.71
CA ILE A 311 -2.81 -28.01 29.98
C ILE A 311 -3.95 -29.03 29.85
N PRO A 312 -3.83 -30.26 30.39
CA PRO A 312 -4.89 -31.25 30.26
C PRO A 312 -6.10 -30.76 31.05
N GLN A 313 -7.30 -31.07 30.57
CA GLN A 313 -8.58 -30.81 31.28
C GLN A 313 -8.60 -31.36 32.72
N ALA A 314 -7.71 -32.30 33.05
CA ALA A 314 -7.48 -32.80 34.40
C ALA A 314 -7.21 -31.70 35.44
N TRP A 315 -6.62 -30.56 35.05
CA TRP A 315 -6.36 -29.45 35.98
C TRP A 315 -7.58 -28.56 36.25
N ARG A 316 -8.67 -28.69 35.48
CA ARG A 316 -9.93 -27.97 35.73
C ARG A 316 -10.86 -28.70 36.71
N ALA A 317 -10.65 -30.00 36.93
CA ALA A 317 -11.49 -30.80 37.82
C ALA A 317 -11.13 -30.64 39.31
N THR A 318 -9.89 -30.27 39.63
CA THR A 318 -9.38 -30.21 41.01
C THR A 318 -9.65 -28.90 41.75
N HIS A 319 -10.33 -27.92 41.13
CA HIS A 319 -10.64 -26.62 41.75
C HIS A 319 -12.14 -26.30 41.88
N ARG A 320 -13.02 -27.29 41.66
CA ARG A 320 -14.37 -27.19 42.23
C ARG A 320 -14.28 -27.67 43.68
N ALA A 321 -14.07 -26.73 44.60
CA ALA A 321 -14.32 -26.98 46.01
C ALA A 321 -15.75 -27.52 46.18
N PRO A 322 -15.97 -28.57 47.01
CA PRO A 322 -17.32 -29.02 47.31
C PRO A 322 -18.06 -27.85 47.98
N ARG A 323 -19.20 -27.46 47.40
CA ARG A 323 -20.14 -26.57 48.09
C ARG A 323 -20.66 -27.34 49.31
N ALA A 324 -20.41 -26.79 50.49
CA ALA A 324 -21.05 -27.20 51.73
C ALA A 324 -22.55 -26.88 51.69
#